data_AF-A0AAJ3LV61-F1
#
_entry.id   AF-A0AAJ3LV61-F1
#
_cell.length_a   1.000
_cell.length_b   1.000
_cell.length_c   1.000
_cell.angle_alpha   90.00
_cell.angle_beta   90.00
_cell.angle_gamma   90.00
#
_symmetry.space_group_name_H-M   'P 1'
#
loop_
_entity.id
_entity.type
_entity.pdbx_description
1 polymer ?
#
loop_
_entity_poly.entity_id
_entity_poly.type
_entity_poly.pdbx_seq_one_letter_code
_entity_poly.pdbx_strand_id
1 'polypeptide(L)'
;MSDIYDYLVKADLDSMSTEELRKFRSVSSDTCDGLLSTLRVMGECAFGACANKDYHESQAKNDLRRIGESLMYLPRLIDAMRFNEHEAEFKIYQREGFPYTEVGND
;
A
#
# COMPACT_ATOMS: atom_id res chain seq x y z
N MET A 1 -10.22 -7.39 -18.67
CA MET A 1 -9.76 -8.43 -17.72
C MET A 1 -9.49 -7.68 -16.44
N SER A 2 -10.22 -7.96 -15.36
CA SER A 2 -10.04 -7.27 -14.07
C SER A 2 -8.72 -7.70 -13.44
N ASP A 3 -7.97 -6.72 -12.95
CA ASP A 3 -6.73 -6.91 -12.20
C ASP A 3 -7.02 -6.98 -10.68
N ILE A 4 -6.08 -7.47 -9.87
CA ILE A 4 -6.20 -7.54 -8.41
C ILE A 4 -6.57 -6.19 -7.78
N TYR A 5 -6.10 -5.09 -8.39
CA TYR A 5 -6.51 -3.74 -8.03
C TYR A 5 -8.04 -3.56 -8.05
N ASP A 6 -8.71 -4.00 -9.13
CA ASP A 6 -10.15 -3.82 -9.33
C ASP A 6 -10.97 -4.58 -8.29
N TYR A 7 -10.42 -5.65 -7.72
CA TYR A 7 -11.07 -6.44 -6.65
C TYR A 7 -10.82 -5.88 -5.25
N LEU A 8 -9.73 -5.15 -5.06
CA LEU A 8 -9.35 -4.59 -3.77
C LEU A 8 -9.90 -3.19 -3.53
N VAL A 9 -10.16 -2.45 -4.61
CA VAL A 9 -10.82 -1.16 -4.50
C VAL A 9 -12.26 -1.35 -4.02
N LYS A 10 -12.64 -0.67 -2.95
CA LYS A 10 -13.98 -0.77 -2.37
C LYS A 10 -14.96 0.06 -3.21
N ALA A 11 -15.92 -0.62 -3.84
CA ALA A 11 -16.87 0.03 -4.76
C ALA A 11 -18.02 0.81 -4.09
N ASP A 12 -18.33 0.55 -2.82
CA ASP A 12 -19.43 1.21 -2.12
C ASP A 12 -18.98 1.73 -0.75
N LEU A 13 -18.55 2.99 -0.74
CA LEU A 13 -18.22 3.78 0.45
C LEU A 13 -19.42 4.58 0.96
N ASP A 14 -20.46 4.76 0.13
CA ASP A 14 -21.62 5.58 0.47
C ASP A 14 -22.50 4.91 1.53
N SER A 15 -22.57 3.58 1.54
CA SER A 15 -23.28 2.81 2.56
C SER A 15 -22.58 2.75 3.92
N MET A 16 -21.30 3.12 4.01
CA MET A 16 -20.54 3.08 5.26
C MET A 16 -20.87 4.29 6.13
N SER A 17 -20.95 4.12 7.45
CA SER A 17 -20.98 5.24 8.41
C SER A 17 -19.65 5.99 8.44
N THR A 18 -19.63 7.21 8.99
CA THR A 18 -18.39 8.01 9.05
C THR A 18 -17.31 7.34 9.91
N GLU A 19 -17.70 6.63 10.97
CA GLU A 19 -16.75 5.88 11.80
C GLU A 19 -16.17 4.67 11.05
N GLU A 20 -17.00 3.96 10.28
CA GLU A 20 -16.51 2.88 9.42
C GLU A 20 -15.56 3.41 8.33
N LEU A 21 -15.83 4.59 7.76
CA LEU A 21 -14.92 5.25 6.82
C LEU A 21 -13.58 5.59 7.46
N ARG A 22 -13.56 6.12 8.70
CA ARG A 22 -12.30 6.40 9.43
C ARG A 22 -11.50 5.14 9.66
N LYS A 23 -12.15 4.07 10.12
CA LYS A 23 -11.49 2.78 10.32
C LYS A 23 -10.96 2.21 9.00
N PHE A 24 -11.74 2.27 7.95
CA PHE A 24 -11.36 1.78 6.62
C PHE A 24 -10.18 2.57 6.04
N ARG A 25 -10.18 3.90 6.18
CA ARG A 25 -9.05 4.76 5.84
C ARG A 25 -7.79 4.34 6.61
N SER A 26 -7.88 4.23 7.93
CA SER A 26 -6.73 3.85 8.79
C SER A 26 -6.16 2.49 8.38
N VAL A 27 -7.03 1.47 8.23
CA VAL A 27 -6.59 0.12 7.83
C VAL A 27 -5.94 0.15 6.45
N SER A 28 -6.46 0.93 5.51
CA SER A 28 -5.89 1.07 4.16
C SER A 28 -4.50 1.72 4.21
N SER A 29 -4.36 2.81 4.97
CA SER A 29 -3.07 3.49 5.20
C SER A 29 -2.05 2.56 5.86
N ASP A 30 -2.41 1.94 6.99
CA ASP A 30 -1.52 1.04 7.74
C ASP A 30 -1.06 -0.16 6.89
N THR A 31 -1.98 -0.68 6.06
CA THR A 31 -1.66 -1.76 5.12
C THR A 31 -0.70 -1.28 4.04
N CYS A 32 -0.91 -0.10 3.47
CA CYS A 32 0.00 0.51 2.50
C CYS A 32 1.41 0.67 3.09
N ASP A 33 1.53 1.18 4.32
CA ASP A 33 2.80 1.34 5.00
C ASP A 33 3.49 0.00 5.27
N GLY A 34 2.74 -1.02 5.68
CA GLY A 34 3.24 -2.39 5.83
C GLY A 34 3.78 -2.99 4.53
N LEU A 35 3.09 -2.76 3.41
CA LEU A 35 3.53 -3.22 2.08
C LEU A 35 4.79 -2.47 1.60
N LEU A 36 4.86 -1.16 1.82
CA LEU A 36 6.06 -0.36 1.50
C LEU A 36 7.26 -0.76 2.37
N SER A 37 7.03 -1.02 3.67
CA SER A 37 8.04 -1.54 4.58
C SER A 37 8.56 -2.91 4.11
N THR A 38 7.65 -3.79 3.66
CA THR A 38 8.01 -5.09 3.08
C THR A 38 8.92 -4.93 1.85
N LEU A 39 8.59 -4.02 0.93
CA LEU A 39 9.44 -3.72 -0.23
C LEU A 39 10.84 -3.26 0.19
N ARG A 40 10.93 -2.41 1.20
CA ARG A 40 12.21 -1.95 1.74
C ARG A 40 13.03 -3.12 2.29
N VAL A 41 12.44 -3.96 3.13
CA VAL A 41 13.12 -5.13 3.71
C VAL A 41 13.58 -6.09 2.62
N MET A 42 12.76 -6.35 1.59
CA MET A 42 13.17 -7.18 0.44
C MET A 42 14.41 -6.61 -0.26
N GLY A 43 14.47 -5.29 -0.45
CA GLY A 43 15.63 -4.60 -1.01
C GLY A 43 16.87 -4.70 -0.12
N GLU A 44 16.71 -4.51 1.19
CA GLU A 44 17.79 -4.66 2.17
C GLU A 44 18.34 -6.10 2.21
N CYS A 45 17.46 -7.11 2.18
CA CYS A 45 17.85 -8.52 2.11
C CYS A 45 18.60 -8.83 0.81
N ALA A 46 18.08 -8.39 -0.34
CA ALA A 46 18.75 -8.59 -1.63
C ALA A 46 20.13 -7.94 -1.67
N PHE A 47 20.26 -6.73 -1.13
CA PHE A 47 21.53 -6.03 -1.02
C PHE A 47 22.52 -6.76 -0.10
N GLY A 48 22.06 -7.20 1.09
CA GLY A 48 22.89 -7.93 2.05
C GLY A 48 23.37 -9.28 1.52
N ALA A 49 22.53 -9.98 0.74
CA ALA A 49 22.88 -11.25 0.12
C ALA A 49 24.07 -11.15 -0.84
N CYS A 50 24.20 -10.03 -1.57
CA CYS A 50 25.32 -9.78 -2.48
C CYS A 50 26.68 -9.70 -1.77
N ALA A 51 26.71 -9.37 -0.48
CA ALA A 51 27.94 -9.28 0.30
C ALA A 51 28.24 -10.57 1.10
N ASN A 52 27.33 -11.54 1.09
CA ASN A 52 27.44 -12.77 1.87
C ASN A 52 28.19 -13.86 1.09
N LYS A 53 29.37 -14.24 1.58
CA LYS A 53 30.23 -15.27 0.98
C LYS A 53 29.65 -16.69 1.04
N ASP A 54 28.75 -16.93 1.98
CA ASP A 54 28.07 -18.22 2.17
C ASP A 54 26.75 -18.30 1.38
N TYR A 55 26.40 -17.25 0.64
CA TYR A 55 25.19 -17.21 -0.16
C TYR A 55 25.39 -17.90 -1.51
N HIS A 56 24.85 -19.11 -1.62
CA HIS A 56 25.04 -19.97 -2.79
C HIS A 56 24.16 -19.56 -3.98
N GLU A 57 24.67 -19.75 -5.21
CA GLU A 57 23.95 -19.45 -6.46
C GLU A 57 22.57 -20.13 -6.57
N SER A 58 22.43 -21.34 -6.03
CA SER A 58 21.16 -22.07 -6.00
C SER A 58 20.11 -21.44 -5.08
N GLN A 59 20.54 -20.76 -4.02
CA GLN A 59 19.67 -19.96 -3.15
C GLN A 59 19.31 -18.63 -3.84
N ALA A 60 20.30 -17.97 -4.45
CA ALA A 60 20.12 -16.73 -5.19
C ALA A 60 19.02 -16.83 -6.25
N LYS A 61 19.03 -17.90 -7.06
CA LYS A 61 18.00 -18.10 -8.10
C LYS A 61 16.59 -18.25 -7.51
N ASN A 62 16.44 -18.94 -6.39
CA ASN A 62 15.15 -19.16 -5.75
C ASN A 62 14.63 -17.89 -5.06
N ASP A 63 15.50 -17.14 -4.39
CA ASP A 63 15.11 -15.92 -3.69
C ASP A 63 14.80 -14.80 -4.68
N LEU A 64 15.60 -14.64 -5.75
CA LEU A 64 15.28 -13.71 -6.84
C LEU A 64 13.93 -14.02 -7.48
N ARG A 65 13.59 -15.31 -7.67
CA ARG A 65 12.27 -15.70 -8.17
C ARG A 65 11.16 -15.26 -7.23
N ARG A 66 11.29 -15.50 -5.92
CA ARG A 66 10.28 -15.13 -4.90
C ARG A 66 10.13 -13.61 -4.77
N ILE A 67 11.24 -12.87 -4.80
CA ILE A 67 11.24 -11.41 -4.82
C ILE A 67 10.55 -10.92 -6.10
N GLY A 68 10.90 -11.48 -7.26
CA GLY A 68 10.26 -11.16 -8.53
C GLY A 68 8.76 -11.41 -8.51
N GLU A 69 8.32 -12.59 -8.05
CA GLU A 69 6.90 -12.93 -7.88
C GLU A 69 6.18 -11.92 -6.97
N SER A 70 6.82 -11.50 -5.88
CA SER A 70 6.25 -10.48 -4.98
C SER A 70 6.11 -9.13 -5.68
N LEU A 71 7.15 -8.69 -6.39
CA LEU A 71 7.19 -7.42 -7.11
C LEU A 71 6.19 -7.35 -8.29
N MET A 72 5.74 -8.49 -8.82
CA MET A 72 4.68 -8.51 -9.84
C MET A 72 3.34 -8.01 -9.31
N TYR A 73 3.04 -8.21 -8.02
CA TYR A 73 1.73 -7.92 -7.43
C TYR A 73 1.74 -6.78 -6.42
N LEU A 74 2.82 -6.64 -5.64
CA LEU A 74 2.93 -5.63 -4.56
C LEU A 74 2.59 -4.21 -5.01
N PRO A 75 3.05 -3.69 -6.17
CA PRO A 75 2.71 -2.35 -6.61
C PRO A 75 1.19 -2.14 -6.77
N ARG A 76 0.48 -3.12 -7.35
CA ARG A 76 -0.96 -3.03 -7.57
C ARG A 76 -1.75 -3.14 -6.27
N LEU A 77 -1.25 -3.89 -5.29
CA LEU A 77 -1.79 -3.91 -3.93
C LEU A 77 -1.65 -2.54 -3.26
N ILE A 78 -0.47 -1.92 -3.36
CA ILE A 78 -0.19 -0.59 -2.81
C ILE A 78 -1.09 0.47 -3.45
N ASP A 79 -1.22 0.45 -4.78
CA ASP A 79 -2.10 1.37 -5.51
C ASP A 79 -3.54 1.26 -5.01
N ALA A 80 -4.06 0.05 -4.83
CA ALA A 80 -5.43 -0.17 -4.36
C ALA A 80 -5.64 0.34 -2.93
N MET A 81 -4.67 0.10 -2.03
CA MET A 81 -4.76 0.59 -0.65
C MET A 81 -4.71 2.12 -0.59
N ARG A 82 -3.82 2.77 -1.36
CA ARG A 82 -3.75 4.23 -1.45
C ARG A 82 -5.02 4.83 -2.03
N PHE A 83 -5.58 4.21 -3.06
CA PHE A 83 -6.84 4.64 -3.64
C PHE A 83 -7.97 4.57 -2.60
N ASN A 84 -8.10 3.43 -1.91
CA ASN A 84 -9.09 3.25 -0.86
C ASN A 84 -8.95 4.27 0.28
N GLU A 85 -7.73 4.56 0.71
CA GLU A 85 -7.44 5.56 1.73
C GLU A 85 -7.92 6.95 1.29
N HIS A 86 -7.51 7.40 0.10
CA HIS A 86 -7.88 8.71 -0.43
C HIS A 86 -9.38 8.86 -0.63
N GLU A 87 -10.05 7.85 -1.19
CA GLU A 87 -11.49 7.91 -1.41
C GLU A 87 -12.26 7.94 -0.08
N ALA A 88 -11.81 7.17 0.92
CA ALA A 88 -12.41 7.20 2.25
C ALA A 88 -12.21 8.56 2.94
N GLU A 89 -11.01 9.14 2.84
CA GLU A 89 -10.73 10.48 3.36
C GLU A 89 -11.58 11.55 2.66
N PHE A 90 -11.66 11.50 1.34
CA PHE A 90 -12.50 12.41 0.57
C PHE A 90 -13.98 12.31 0.99
N LYS A 91 -14.50 11.10 1.18
CA LYS A 91 -15.88 10.88 1.67
C LYS A 91 -16.09 11.40 3.09
N ILE A 92 -15.10 11.29 3.97
CA ILE A 92 -15.15 11.90 5.30
C ILE A 92 -15.24 13.43 5.17
N TYR A 93 -14.39 14.05 4.34
CA TYR A 93 -14.44 15.51 4.12
C TYR A 93 -15.75 15.98 3.49
N GLN A 94 -16.36 15.20 2.61
CA GLN A 94 -17.69 15.51 2.09
C GLN A 94 -18.77 15.54 3.18
N ARG A 95 -18.62 14.72 4.23
CA ARG A 95 -19.59 14.62 5.33
C ARG A 95 -19.35 15.63 6.44
N GLU A 96 -18.08 15.88 6.76
CA GLU A 96 -17.67 16.66 7.94
C GLU A 96 -17.17 18.06 7.59
N GLY A 97 -16.96 18.34 6.30
CA GLY A 97 -16.33 19.55 5.79
C GLY A 97 -14.86 19.33 5.43
N PHE A 98 -14.37 20.08 4.45
CA PHE A 98 -12.97 20.05 4.05
C PHE A 98 -12.11 20.81 5.08
N PRO A 99 -10.88 20.33 5.35
CA PRO A 99 -9.95 21.06 6.22
C PRO A 99 -9.63 22.43 5.58
N TYR A 100 -9.91 23.50 6.32
CA TYR A 100 -9.49 24.85 5.91
C TYR A 100 -7.98 24.98 6.14
N THR A 101 -7.21 25.15 5.07
CA THR A 101 -5.85 25.67 5.19
C THR A 101 -5.92 27.18 5.27
N GLU A 102 -5.68 27.76 6.44
CA GLU A 102 -5.37 29.18 6.54
C GLU A 102 -4.07 29.41 5.74
N VAL A 103 -4.20 29.97 4.54
CA VAL A 103 -3.03 30.47 3.81
C VAL A 103 -2.59 31.70 4.58
N GLY A 104 -1.60 31.54 5.45
CA GLY A 104 -0.97 32.65 6.16
C GLY A 104 -0.39 33.61 5.12
N ASN A 105 -1.01 34.79 4.99
CA ASN A 105 -0.42 35.93 4.34
C ASN A 105 0.53 36.60 5.35
N ASP A 106 1.74 36.08 5.46
CA ASP A 106 2.89 36.80 6.04
C ASP A 106 4.00 36.93 4.99
#